data_AF-A0A672RYD9-F1
#
_entry.id   AF-A0A672RYD9-F1
#
_cell.length_a   1.000
_cell.length_b   1.000
_cell.length_c   1.000
_cell.angle_alpha   90.00
_cell.angle_beta   90.00
_cell.angle_gamma   90.00
#
_symmetry.space_group_name_H-M   'P 1'
#
loop_
_entity.id
_entity.type
_entity.pdbx_description
1 polymer ?
#
loop_
_entity_poly.entity_id
_entity_poly.type
_entity_poly.pdbx_seq_one_letter_code
_entity_poly.pdbx_strand_id
1 'polypeptide(L)'
;ILCKRKCKCSYHKPLGFESGSVMAEQLTCSNQDQYVGWFSSWTPNKARLNSQGFGCAWLSKFQDTNQWLQIDLQEVRVVSGILAQGRCDADEWTTKYSLQYRTQENLNWIYYKDQTGNNRVFYGNTDRSSAVQNLLRPPIVARYLRILPLGWHTRIALRLELLMCMNKCVTG
;
A
#
# COMPACT_ATOMS: atom_id res chain seq x y z
N ILE A 1 -37.32 2.11 -0.69
CA ILE A 1 -36.14 2.39 0.17
C ILE A 1 -35.01 1.45 -0.28
N LEU A 2 -34.03 1.96 -1.02
CA LEU A 2 -32.87 1.18 -1.48
C LEU A 2 -32.02 0.81 -0.26
N CYS A 3 -31.97 -0.47 0.09
CA CYS A 3 -31.03 -1.00 1.06
C CYS A 3 -29.62 -0.81 0.48
N LYS A 4 -28.96 0.31 0.81
CA LYS A 4 -27.51 0.44 0.65
C LYS A 4 -26.91 -0.60 1.59
N ARG A 5 -26.72 -1.83 1.10
CA ARG A 5 -25.93 -2.85 1.78
C ARG A 5 -24.57 -2.23 2.02
N LYS A 6 -24.34 -1.73 3.24
CA LYS A 6 -22.99 -1.47 3.73
C LYS A 6 -22.31 -2.82 3.70
N CYS A 7 -21.50 -3.10 2.67
CA CYS A 7 -20.62 -4.25 2.64
C CYS A 7 -19.67 -4.11 3.83
N LYS A 8 -20.09 -4.58 5.01
CA LYS A 8 -19.22 -4.71 6.17
C LYS A 8 -18.32 -5.89 5.87
N CYS A 9 -17.03 -5.62 5.81
CA CYS A 9 -16.06 -6.68 5.64
C CYS A 9 -16.03 -7.54 6.90
N SER A 10 -16.52 -8.78 6.82
CA SER A 10 -16.54 -9.69 7.98
C SER A 10 -15.15 -10.30 8.25
N TYR A 11 -14.28 -10.37 7.24
CA TYR A 11 -12.95 -10.94 7.36
C TYR A 11 -11.93 -10.20 6.48
N HIS A 12 -10.84 -9.76 7.10
CA HIS A 12 -9.70 -9.15 6.43
C HIS A 12 -8.66 -10.23 6.19
N LYS A 13 -8.36 -10.55 4.93
CA LYS A 13 -7.32 -11.52 4.56
C LYS A 13 -6.10 -10.76 4.02
N PRO A 14 -4.87 -10.99 4.53
CA PRO A 14 -3.68 -10.44 3.90
C PRO A 14 -3.58 -10.93 2.46
N LEU A 15 -3.19 -10.05 1.54
CA LEU A 15 -2.98 -10.40 0.13
C LEU A 15 -1.82 -11.39 0.00
N GLY A 16 -0.83 -11.27 0.89
CA GLY A 16 0.32 -12.16 0.96
C GLY A 16 1.62 -11.48 0.56
N PHE A 17 1.82 -10.23 0.97
CA PHE A 17 3.15 -9.61 0.89
C PHE A 17 4.11 -10.34 1.82
N GLU A 18 3.70 -10.62 3.06
CA GLU A 18 4.48 -11.37 4.04
C GLU A 18 4.64 -12.85 3.65
N SER A 19 3.56 -13.49 3.19
CA SER A 19 3.60 -14.90 2.76
C SER A 19 4.30 -15.13 1.41
N GLY A 20 4.75 -14.06 0.74
CA GLY A 20 5.42 -14.12 -0.57
C GLY A 20 4.51 -14.48 -1.75
N SER A 21 3.19 -14.52 -1.54
CA SER A 21 2.20 -14.79 -2.58
C SER A 21 2.11 -13.66 -3.61
N VAL A 22 2.47 -12.43 -3.22
CA VAL A 22 2.62 -11.30 -4.15
C VAL A 22 3.97 -11.39 -4.83
N MET A 23 3.96 -11.65 -6.14
CA MET A 23 5.17 -11.73 -6.95
C MET A 23 5.85 -10.36 -7.06
N ALA A 24 7.17 -10.40 -7.22
CA ALA A 24 7.99 -9.21 -7.41
C ALA A 24 7.50 -8.30 -8.55
N GLU A 25 7.09 -8.92 -9.65
CA GLU A 25 6.60 -8.27 -10.87
C GLU A 25 5.30 -7.47 -10.65
N GLN A 26 4.54 -7.79 -9.59
CA GLN A 26 3.34 -7.07 -9.23
C GLN A 26 3.64 -5.73 -8.54
N LEU A 27 4.89 -5.47 -8.17
CA LEU A 27 5.32 -4.29 -7.44
C LEU A 27 6.20 -3.41 -8.33
N THR A 28 5.72 -2.22 -8.64
CA THR A 28 6.44 -1.23 -9.45
C THR A 28 6.57 0.08 -8.69
N CYS A 29 7.59 0.88 -8.99
CA CYS A 29 7.80 2.17 -8.33
C CYS A 29 8.24 3.24 -9.34
N SER A 30 8.11 4.50 -8.94
CA SER A 30 8.42 5.67 -9.77
C SER A 30 9.85 5.72 -10.34
N ASN A 31 10.83 5.09 -9.69
CA ASN A 31 12.26 5.22 -10.03
C ASN A 31 12.98 3.87 -10.15
N GLN A 32 12.36 2.88 -10.78
CA GLN A 32 12.86 1.51 -10.87
C GLN A 32 14.25 1.40 -11.53
N ASP A 33 14.54 2.22 -12.54
CA ASP A 33 15.80 2.16 -13.31
C ASP A 33 17.03 2.72 -12.59
N GLN A 34 16.85 3.38 -11.43
CA GLN A 34 17.95 4.06 -10.73
C GLN A 34 18.48 3.32 -9.49
N TYR A 35 17.98 2.10 -9.21
CA TYR A 35 18.51 1.23 -8.15
C TYR A 35 19.68 0.34 -8.61
N VAL A 36 20.35 0.70 -9.71
CA VAL A 36 21.59 0.06 -10.15
C VAL A 36 22.76 0.45 -9.23
N GLY A 37 23.26 -0.52 -8.44
CA GLY A 37 24.42 -0.37 -7.55
C GLY A 37 24.19 -0.89 -6.12
N TRP A 38 24.85 -0.30 -5.11
CA TRP A 38 24.68 -0.62 -3.67
C TRP A 38 23.22 -0.51 -3.18
N PHE A 39 22.39 0.26 -3.88
CA PHE A 39 20.96 0.42 -3.59
C PHE A 39 20.06 -0.69 -4.18
N SER A 40 20.62 -1.67 -4.91
CA SER A 40 19.90 -2.84 -5.44
C SER A 40 19.27 -3.70 -4.33
N SER A 41 19.73 -3.54 -3.08
CA SER A 41 19.11 -4.16 -1.91
C SER A 41 17.77 -3.56 -1.49
N TRP A 42 17.35 -2.39 -2.01
CA TRP A 42 16.13 -1.66 -1.60
C TRP A 42 15.05 -1.62 -2.70
N THR A 43 14.90 -2.73 -3.43
CA THR A 43 13.91 -2.88 -4.50
C THR A 43 12.46 -2.91 -3.98
N PRO A 44 11.46 -2.64 -4.83
CA PRO A 44 10.04 -2.76 -4.47
C PRO A 44 9.67 -4.11 -3.85
N ASN A 45 10.36 -5.17 -4.24
CA ASN A 45 10.21 -6.53 -3.71
C ASN A 45 10.47 -6.66 -2.21
N LYS A 46 11.22 -5.70 -1.64
CA LYS A 46 11.52 -5.62 -0.22
C LYS A 46 10.51 -4.79 0.57
N ALA A 47 9.51 -4.20 -0.09
CA ALA A 47 8.38 -3.53 0.54
C ALA A 47 7.38 -4.51 1.18
N ARG A 48 7.81 -5.70 1.59
CA ARG A 48 6.96 -6.73 2.21
C ARG A 48 6.93 -6.51 3.72
N LEU A 49 5.73 -6.54 4.31
CA LEU A 49 5.55 -6.46 5.76
C LEU A 49 6.40 -7.53 6.47
N ASN A 50 7.00 -7.17 7.61
CA ASN A 50 7.88 -8.02 8.42
C ASN A 50 9.12 -8.57 7.71
N SER A 51 9.44 -8.12 6.49
CA SER A 51 10.71 -8.46 5.85
C SER A 51 11.88 -7.95 6.70
N GLN A 52 12.81 -8.84 7.03
CA GLN A 52 14.03 -8.61 7.82
C GLN A 52 15.28 -8.96 7.00
N GLY A 53 16.42 -8.31 7.27
CA GLY A 53 17.70 -8.55 6.59
C GLY A 53 18.36 -7.29 6.02
N PHE A 54 19.46 -7.44 5.28
CA PHE A 54 20.12 -6.33 4.57
C PHE A 54 19.22 -5.93 3.39
N GLY A 55 18.63 -4.72 3.43
CA GLY A 55 17.65 -4.30 2.41
C GLY A 55 16.18 -4.45 2.79
N CYS A 56 15.76 -4.07 4.01
CA CYS A 56 14.34 -4.07 4.39
C CYS A 56 13.62 -2.79 3.96
N ALA A 57 12.44 -2.91 3.34
CA ALA A 57 11.63 -1.81 2.82
C ALA A 57 12.06 -1.30 1.44
N TRP A 58 11.06 -0.77 0.73
CA TRP A 58 11.33 0.08 -0.42
C TRP A 58 11.75 1.46 0.07
N LEU A 59 12.89 1.94 -0.44
CA LEU A 59 13.42 3.27 -0.13
C LEU A 59 13.37 4.14 -1.37
N SER A 60 12.69 5.28 -1.36
CA SER A 60 12.79 6.19 -2.51
C SER A 60 14.16 6.89 -2.55
N LYS A 61 14.77 6.99 -3.73
CA LYS A 61 16.01 7.77 -3.95
C LYS A 61 15.76 9.27 -3.75
N PHE A 62 14.67 9.77 -4.32
CA PHE A 62 14.25 11.17 -4.17
C PHE A 62 13.17 11.29 -3.10
N GLN A 63 13.26 12.36 -2.34
CA GLN A 63 12.37 12.67 -1.23
C GLN A 63 11.42 13.77 -1.69
N ASP A 64 10.51 13.41 -2.60
CA ASP A 64 9.49 14.32 -3.14
C ASP A 64 8.12 13.66 -3.11
N THR A 65 7.08 14.47 -3.29
CA THR A 65 5.68 14.02 -3.31
C THR A 65 5.25 13.40 -4.64
N ASN A 66 6.16 13.30 -5.62
CA ASN A 66 5.91 12.70 -6.93
C ASN A 66 6.29 11.21 -6.95
N GLN A 67 6.84 10.70 -5.85
CA GLN A 67 7.14 9.29 -5.69
C GLN A 67 5.87 8.47 -5.49
N TRP A 68 5.86 7.26 -6.03
CA TRP A 68 4.76 6.33 -5.83
C TRP A 68 5.25 4.89 -5.81
N LEU A 69 4.56 4.08 -5.01
CA LEU A 69 4.63 2.62 -5.07
C LEU A 69 3.31 2.10 -5.64
N GLN A 70 3.40 1.34 -6.73
CA GLN A 70 2.26 0.75 -7.42
C GLN A 70 2.23 -0.76 -7.18
N ILE A 71 1.03 -1.24 -6.93
CA ILE A 71 0.72 -2.65 -6.66
C ILE A 71 -0.32 -3.08 -7.70
N ASP A 72 0.03 -4.09 -8.50
CA ASP A 72 -0.90 -4.76 -9.41
C ASP A 72 -1.45 -6.04 -8.76
N LEU A 73 -2.75 -6.05 -8.49
CA LEU A 73 -3.45 -7.19 -7.91
C LEU A 73 -3.71 -8.32 -8.91
N GLN A 74 -3.32 -8.15 -10.18
CA GLN A 74 -3.57 -8.99 -11.36
C GLN A 74 -5.05 -9.10 -11.77
N GLU A 75 -5.95 -9.13 -10.80
CA GLU A 75 -7.40 -9.13 -10.98
C GLU A 75 -8.07 -8.03 -10.16
N VAL A 76 -9.30 -7.66 -10.52
CA VAL A 76 -10.07 -6.67 -9.75
C VAL A 76 -10.47 -7.30 -8.43
N ARG A 77 -9.98 -6.74 -7.32
CA ARG A 77 -10.30 -7.21 -5.97
C ARG A 77 -10.77 -6.07 -5.07
N VAL A 78 -11.34 -6.44 -3.92
CA VAL A 78 -11.83 -5.48 -2.91
C VAL A 78 -10.79 -5.29 -1.83
N VAL A 79 -10.13 -4.14 -1.83
CA VAL A 79 -9.15 -3.75 -0.80
C VAL A 79 -9.88 -3.09 0.36
N SER A 80 -9.65 -3.61 1.56
CA SER A 80 -10.32 -3.22 2.80
C SER A 80 -9.43 -2.50 3.80
N GLY A 81 -8.12 -2.59 3.62
CA GLY A 81 -7.15 -1.99 4.52
C GLY A 81 -5.74 -2.11 3.97
N ILE A 82 -4.85 -1.37 4.60
CA ILE A 82 -3.42 -1.35 4.31
C ILE A 82 -2.69 -1.37 5.64
N LEU A 83 -1.73 -2.27 5.79
CA LEU A 83 -0.74 -2.24 6.86
C LEU A 83 0.51 -1.60 6.31
N ALA A 84 1.07 -0.63 7.03
CA ALA A 84 2.31 0.06 6.67
C ALA A 84 3.33 -0.06 7.81
N GLN A 85 4.60 -0.27 7.48
CA GLN A 85 5.69 -0.45 8.42
C GLN A 85 6.94 0.29 7.92
N GLY A 86 7.71 0.88 8.84
CA GLY A 86 8.95 1.59 8.52
C GLY A 86 10.11 0.68 8.13
N ARG A 87 11.31 1.22 7.95
CA ARG A 87 12.54 0.47 7.63
C ARG A 87 13.04 -0.34 8.83
N CYS A 88 13.66 -1.51 8.61
CA CYS A 88 14.09 -2.36 9.72
C CYS A 88 15.44 -1.92 10.33
N ASP A 89 16.34 -1.34 9.52
CA ASP A 89 17.74 -1.13 9.84
C ASP A 89 18.14 0.34 10.08
N ALA A 90 17.25 1.29 9.78
CA ALA A 90 17.46 2.72 10.01
C ALA A 90 16.16 3.41 10.46
N ASP A 91 16.29 4.54 11.15
CA ASP A 91 15.17 5.38 11.61
C ASP A 91 14.56 6.21 10.47
N GLU A 92 14.06 5.50 9.47
CA GLU A 92 13.45 6.03 8.26
C GLU A 92 12.06 5.40 8.05
N TRP A 93 11.05 6.24 7.83
CA TRP A 93 9.67 5.80 7.63
C TRP A 93 8.79 6.86 6.99
N THR A 94 7.68 6.43 6.39
CA THR A 94 6.66 7.33 5.85
C THR A 94 5.64 7.69 6.93
N THR A 95 5.45 8.99 7.18
CA THR A 95 4.54 9.50 8.22
C THR A 95 3.14 9.77 7.69
N LYS A 96 3.01 10.14 6.41
CA LYS A 96 1.72 10.41 5.76
C LYS A 96 1.73 9.90 4.33
N TYR A 97 0.60 9.37 3.88
CA TYR A 97 0.44 8.97 2.49
C TYR A 97 -1.01 9.14 2.03
N SER A 98 -1.19 9.26 0.71
CA SER A 98 -2.49 9.19 0.05
C SER A 98 -2.56 7.97 -0.85
N LEU A 99 -3.78 7.62 -1.25
CA LEU A 99 -4.03 6.46 -2.11
C LEU A 99 -4.66 6.89 -3.41
N GLN A 100 -4.18 6.29 -4.48
CA GLN A 100 -4.82 6.29 -5.78
C GLN A 100 -5.13 4.85 -6.20
N TYR A 101 -6.18 4.68 -6.98
CA TYR A 101 -6.54 3.37 -7.49
C TYR A 101 -7.17 3.46 -8.88
N ARG A 102 -7.12 2.36 -9.62
CA ARG A 102 -7.84 2.18 -10.88
C ARG A 102 -8.19 0.71 -11.08
N THR A 103 -9.25 0.45 -11.83
CA THR A 103 -9.74 -0.91 -12.13
C THR A 103 -9.15 -1.47 -13.42
N GLN A 104 -8.77 -0.62 -14.37
CA GLN A 104 -8.21 -0.98 -15.66
C GLN A 104 -7.02 -0.07 -15.98
N GLU A 105 -6.09 -0.55 -16.81
CA GLU A 105 -4.85 0.15 -17.13
C GLU A 105 -5.07 1.43 -17.95
N ASN A 106 -6.07 1.43 -18.83
CA ASN A 106 -6.45 2.56 -19.68
C ASN A 106 -7.28 3.63 -18.95
N LEU A 107 -7.65 3.41 -17.68
CA LEU A 107 -8.40 4.37 -16.89
C LEU A 107 -7.48 5.31 -16.10
N ASN A 108 -7.96 6.54 -15.90
CA ASN A 108 -7.31 7.52 -15.04
C ASN A 108 -7.28 7.07 -13.58
N TRP A 109 -6.25 7.50 -12.86
CA TRP A 109 -6.12 7.26 -11.43
C TRP A 109 -7.16 8.05 -10.64
N ILE A 110 -7.82 7.38 -9.72
CA ILE A 110 -8.84 7.97 -8.84
C ILE A 110 -8.23 8.09 -7.44
N TYR A 111 -8.27 9.29 -6.86
CA TYR A 111 -7.88 9.48 -5.47
C TYR A 111 -8.89 8.85 -4.53
N TYR A 112 -8.39 8.19 -3.48
CA TYR A 112 -9.24 7.71 -2.41
C TYR A 112 -9.81 8.88 -1.62
N LYS A 113 -11.14 8.93 -1.53
CA LYS A 113 -11.89 9.96 -0.83
C LYS A 113 -12.46 9.42 0.46
N ASP A 114 -12.52 10.26 1.47
CA ASP A 114 -13.18 9.94 2.73
C ASP A 114 -14.70 10.15 2.64
N GLN A 115 -15.40 9.95 3.75
CA GLN A 115 -16.86 10.09 3.81
C GLN A 115 -17.33 11.53 3.58
N THR A 116 -16.44 12.52 3.68
CA THR A 116 -16.73 13.94 3.42
C THR A 116 -16.47 14.32 1.96
N GLY A 117 -15.92 13.41 1.15
CA GLY A 117 -15.61 13.64 -0.26
C GLY A 117 -14.22 14.26 -0.50
N ASN A 118 -13.44 14.48 0.57
CA ASN A 118 -12.09 15.00 0.50
C ASN A 118 -11.07 13.90 0.26
N ASN A 119 -9.93 14.25 -0.36
CA ASN A 119 -8.82 13.32 -0.52
C ASN A 119 -8.34 12.85 0.85
N ARG A 120 -8.42 11.54 1.10
CA ARG A 120 -8.04 10.98 2.39
C ARG A 120 -6.53 10.94 2.49
N VAL A 121 -6.02 11.51 3.58
CA VAL A 121 -4.64 11.32 4.03
C VAL A 121 -4.64 10.26 5.13
N PHE A 122 -3.78 9.26 4.98
CA PHE A 122 -3.53 8.24 5.99
C PHE A 122 -2.29 8.63 6.79
N TYR A 123 -2.36 8.36 8.09
CA TYR A 123 -1.20 8.46 8.97
C TYR A 123 -0.47 7.12 8.89
N GLY A 124 0.78 7.19 8.46
CA GLY A 124 1.68 6.05 8.37
C GLY A 124 2.33 5.78 9.72
N ASN A 125 3.63 5.59 9.70
CA ASN A 125 4.39 5.14 10.85
C ASN A 125 4.87 6.30 11.72
N THR A 126 4.96 6.03 13.02
CA THR A 126 5.58 6.92 14.01
C THR A 126 6.96 6.44 14.45
N ASP A 127 7.32 5.21 14.09
CA ASP A 127 8.60 4.60 14.38
C ASP A 127 9.00 3.64 13.23
N ARG A 128 10.19 3.05 13.33
CA ARG A 128 10.75 2.19 12.28
C ARG A 128 10.14 0.77 12.22
N SER A 129 9.62 0.24 13.32
CA SER A 129 9.33 -1.20 13.48
C SER A 129 7.85 -1.53 13.63
N SER A 130 7.05 -0.64 14.17
CA SER A 130 5.63 -0.86 14.44
C SER A 130 4.84 -0.80 13.15
N ALA A 131 4.04 -1.85 12.91
CA ALA A 131 3.09 -1.86 11.81
C ALA A 131 1.85 -1.04 12.18
N VAL A 132 1.45 -0.11 11.31
CA VAL A 132 0.25 0.71 11.46
C VAL A 132 -0.82 0.21 10.51
N GLN A 133 -2.01 -0.08 11.05
CA GLN A 133 -3.16 -0.55 10.28
C GLN A 133 -4.09 0.60 9.92
N ASN A 134 -4.29 0.79 8.62
CA ASN A 134 -5.20 1.76 8.06
C ASN A 134 -6.34 1.06 7.32
N LEU A 135 -7.51 0.99 7.94
CA LEU A 135 -8.71 0.43 7.31
C LEU A 135 -9.39 1.42 6.37
N LEU A 136 -9.82 0.93 5.21
CA LEU A 136 -10.49 1.70 4.17
C LEU A 136 -12.00 1.66 4.40
N ARG A 137 -12.61 2.83 4.63
CA ARG A 137 -14.06 3.00 4.81
C ARG A 137 -14.55 4.19 3.97
N PRO A 138 -15.06 3.96 2.73
CA PRO A 138 -15.46 2.66 2.17
C PRO A 138 -14.28 1.81 1.65
N PRO A 139 -14.44 0.47 1.53
CA PRO A 139 -13.47 -0.37 0.84
C PRO A 139 -13.36 0.02 -0.64
N ILE A 140 -12.20 -0.23 -1.24
CA ILE A 140 -11.89 0.14 -2.61
C ILE A 140 -12.00 -1.08 -3.51
N VAL A 141 -12.63 -0.94 -4.67
CA VAL A 141 -12.61 -1.95 -5.74
C VAL A 141 -11.55 -1.52 -6.75
N ALA A 142 -10.45 -2.25 -6.84
CA ALA A 142 -9.32 -1.88 -7.69
C ALA A 142 -8.59 -3.11 -8.22
N ARG A 143 -7.90 -2.93 -9.34
CA ARG A 143 -6.86 -3.86 -9.81
C ARG A 143 -5.48 -3.29 -9.55
N TYR A 144 -5.30 -1.99 -9.79
CA TYR A 144 -4.06 -1.28 -9.51
C TYR A 144 -4.27 -0.32 -8.36
N LEU A 145 -3.32 -0.32 -7.42
CA LEU A 145 -3.30 0.57 -6.28
C LEU A 145 -1.96 1.30 -6.23
N ARG A 146 -2.00 2.61 -6.01
CA ARG A 146 -0.84 3.48 -5.86
C ARG A 146 -0.83 4.12 -4.48
N ILE A 147 0.31 4.02 -3.83
CA ILE A 147 0.60 4.66 -2.56
C ILE A 147 1.51 5.84 -2.83
N LEU A 148 1.04 7.01 -2.44
CA LEU A 148 1.69 8.30 -2.65
C LEU A 148 2.18 8.82 -1.30
N PRO A 149 3.46 8.66 -0.93
CA PRO A 149 4.01 9.30 0.25
C PRO A 149 3.83 10.83 0.18
N LEU A 150 3.25 11.39 1.23
CA LEU A 150 3.04 12.83 1.40
C LEU A 150 3.95 13.44 2.47
N GLY A 151 4.49 12.60 3.36
CA GLY A 151 5.44 13.01 4.38
C GLY A 151 6.23 11.81 4.89
N TRP A 152 7.46 12.06 5.31
CA TRP A 152 8.41 11.04 5.75
C TRP A 152 9.32 11.59 6.86
N HIS A 153 9.94 10.68 7.59
CA HIS A 153 10.99 10.97 8.55
C HIS A 153 12.32 10.51 7.95
N THR A 154 13.25 11.45 7.75
CA THR A 154 14.57 11.25 7.12
C THR A 154 14.50 10.82 5.64
N ARG A 155 13.91 9.66 5.34
CA ARG A 155 13.64 9.17 3.97
C ARG A 155 12.31 8.42 3.89
N ILE A 156 11.72 8.42 2.69
CA ILE A 156 10.58 7.59 2.31
C ILE A 156 11.05 6.14 2.36
N ALA A 157 10.62 5.44 3.40
CA ALA A 157 10.74 4.01 3.54
C ALA A 157 9.35 3.40 3.81
N LEU A 158 9.01 2.34 3.08
CA LEU A 158 7.72 1.64 3.22
C LEU A 158 7.88 0.12 3.08
N ARG A 159 7.36 -0.59 4.08
CA ARG A 159 6.92 -1.99 4.00
C ARG A 159 5.41 -2.03 4.11
N LEU A 160 4.76 -2.85 3.31
CA LEU A 160 3.31 -2.83 3.16
C LEU A 160 2.74 -4.25 3.11
N GLU A 161 1.49 -4.36 3.55
CA GLU A 161 0.63 -5.52 3.32
C GLU A 161 -0.79 -5.01 3.02
N LEU A 162 -1.39 -5.51 1.95
CA LEU A 162 -2.76 -5.17 1.61
C LEU A 162 -3.72 -6.14 2.28
N LEU A 163 -4.80 -5.61 2.86
CA LEU A 163 -5.87 -6.40 3.43
C LEU A 163 -7.04 -6.46 2.46
N MET A 164 -7.34 -7.67 2.00
CA MET A 164 -8.45 -7.96 1.09
C MET A 164 -9.73 -8.24 1.87
N CYS A 165 -10.84 -7.72 1.36
CA CYS A 165 -12.13 -8.09 1.89
C CYS A 165 -12.61 -9.41 1.32
N MET A 166 -12.77 -10.41 2.18
CA MET A 166 -13.47 -11.63 1.82
C MET A 166 -14.92 -11.48 2.28
N ASN A 167 -15.81 -11.13 1.35
CA ASN A 167 -17.24 -11.19 1.61
C ASN A 167 -17.62 -12.67 1.75
N LYS A 168 -17.88 -13.15 2.98
CA LYS A 168 -18.86 -14.23 3.12
C LYS A 168 -20.22 -13.58 2.91
N CYS A 169 -20.71 -13.57 1.67
CA CYS A 169 -22.14 -13.45 1.45
C CYS A 169 -22.76 -14.70 2.07
N VAL A 170 -23.18 -14.62 3.33
CA VAL A 170 -24.11 -15.62 3.86
C VAL A 170 -25.45 -15.26 3.22
N THR A 171 -25.77 -15.97 2.15
CA THR A 171 -27.15 -16.09 1.67
C THR A 171 -27.91 -16.82 2.78
N GLY A 172 -28.62 -16.04 3.61
CA GLY A 172 -29.73 -16.56 4.40
C GLY A 172 -30.94 -16.74 3.52
#